data_AF-S5RN58-F1
#
_entry.id   AF-S5RN58-F1
#
_cell.length_a   1.000
_cell.length_b   1.000
_cell.length_c   1.000
_cell.angle_alpha   90.00
_cell.angle_beta   90.00
_cell.angle_gamma   90.00
#
_symmetry.space_group_name_H-M   'P 1'
#
loop_
_entity.id
_entity.type
_entity.pdbx_description
1 polymer ?
#
loop_
_entity_poly.entity_id
_entity_poly.type
_entity_poly.pdbx_seq_one_letter_code
_entity_poly.pdbx_strand_id
1 'polypeptide(L)' 'KSVRIPNAFIAYRMALVRQLKSQKVACHRSNVSSLASRLWAEEPEDVKNTYRKMATDAQMLHNEQAR' A
#
# COMPACT_ATOMS: atom_id res chain seq x y z
N LYS A 1 -19.43 5.85 4.69
CA LYS A 1 -18.25 4.95 4.62
C LYS A 1 -17.04 5.74 5.08
N SER A 2 -16.49 5.46 6.27
CA SER A 2 -15.28 6.16 6.73
C SER A 2 -14.13 5.76 5.81
N VAL A 3 -13.57 6.72 5.08
CA VAL A 3 -12.41 6.48 4.20
C VAL A 3 -11.20 6.31 5.13
N ARG A 4 -10.92 5.07 5.52
CA ARG A 4 -9.73 4.79 6.33
C ARG A 4 -8.50 4.97 5.44
N ILE A 5 -7.63 5.90 5.82
CA ILE A 5 -6.39 6.14 5.10
C ILE A 5 -5.58 4.84 5.07
N PRO A 6 -5.19 4.36 3.88
CA PRO A 6 -4.43 3.12 3.76
C PRO A 6 -3.01 3.33 4.31
N ASN A 7 -2.60 2.47 5.24
CA ASN A 7 -1.23 2.42 5.74
C ASN A 7 -0.24 2.11 4.61
N ALA A 8 1.05 2.38 4.85
CA ALA A 8 2.16 2.13 3.92
C ALA A 8 2.09 0.75 3.23
N PHE A 9 1.86 -0.31 4.00
CA PHE A 9 1.71 -1.68 3.48
C PHE A 9 0.49 -1.86 2.57
N ILE A 10 -0.63 -1.21 2.89
CA ILE A 10 -1.85 -1.28 2.08
C ILE A 10 -1.64 -0.55 0.75
N ALA A 11 -0.96 0.61 0.77
CA ALA A 11 -0.59 1.34 -0.44
C ALA A 11 0.34 0.49 -1.34
N TYR A 12 1.36 -0.15 -0.77
CA TYR A 12 2.25 -1.06 -1.48
C TYR A 12 1.46 -2.23 -2.12
N ARG A 13 0.58 -2.87 -1.35
CA ARG A 13 -0.28 -3.95 -1.87
C ARG A 13 -1.16 -3.47 -3.02
N MET A 14 -1.74 -2.26 -2.95
CA MET A 14 -2.54 -1.72 -4.04
C MET A 14 -1.72 -1.49 -5.31
N ALA A 15 -0.49 -0.99 -5.19
CA ALA A 15 0.44 -0.85 -6.31
C ALA A 15 0.77 -2.21 -6.95
N LEU A 16 1.05 -3.23 -6.13
CA LEU A 16 1.32 -4.59 -6.59
C LEU A 16 0.12 -5.19 -7.33
N VAL A 17 -1.10 -5.03 -6.80
CA VAL A 17 -2.33 -5.49 -7.48
C VAL A 17 -2.50 -4.80 -8.83
N ARG A 18 -2.25 -3.49 -8.92
CA ARG A 18 -2.33 -2.75 -10.18
C ARG A 18 -1.32 -3.25 -11.19
N GLN A 19 -0.10 -3.52 -10.76
CA GLN A 19 0.97 -4.05 -11.62
C GLN A 19 0.62 -5.45 -12.13
N LEU A 20 0.15 -6.36 -11.27
CA LEU A 20 -0.29 -7.71 -11.64
C LEU A 20 -1.48 -7.66 -12.62
N LYS A 21 -2.44 -6.75 -12.38
CA LYS A 21 -3.58 -6.54 -13.27
C LYS A 21 -3.12 -6.04 -14.65
N SER A 22 -2.13 -5.16 -14.70
CA SER A 22 -1.54 -4.69 -15.96
C SER A 22 -0.86 -5.81 -16.73
N GLN A 23 -0.29 -6.80 -16.04
CA GLN A 23 0.31 -7.98 -16.65
C GLN A 23 -0.74 -9.05 -17.03
N LYS A 24 -2.04 -8.75 -16.92
CA LYS A 24 -3.17 -9.70 -17.11
C LYS A 24 -3.06 -10.96 -16.24
N VAL A 25 -2.31 -10.90 -15.14
CA VAL A 25 -2.20 -12.00 -14.19
C VAL A 25 -3.41 -11.96 -13.28
N ALA A 26 -4.28 -12.96 -13.42
CA ALA A 26 -5.40 -13.16 -12.50
C ALA A 26 -4.88 -13.74 -11.17
N CYS A 27 -4.21 -12.90 -10.37
CA CYS A 27 -3.79 -13.31 -9.03
C CYS A 27 -4.99 -13.28 -8.07
N HIS A 28 -5.23 -14.40 -7.41
CA HIS A 28 -6.14 -14.46 -6.28
C HIS A 28 -5.65 -13.51 -5.17
N ARG A 29 -6.56 -12.75 -4.55
CA ARG A 29 -6.21 -11.75 -3.51
C ARG A 29 -5.37 -12.32 -2.36
N SER A 30 -5.55 -13.60 -2.05
CA SER A 30 -4.75 -14.32 -1.04
C SER A 30 -3.28 -14.37 -1.42
N ASN A 31 -2.97 -14.72 -2.68
CA ASN A 31 -1.59 -14.85 -3.16
C ASN A 31 -0.88 -13.48 -3.18
N VAL A 32 -1.62 -12.43 -3.56
CA VAL A 32 -1.09 -11.06 -3.52
C VAL A 32 -0.73 -10.66 -2.10
N SER A 33 -1.51 -11.05 -1.09
CA SER A 33 -1.24 -10.66 0.30
C SER A 33 0.02 -11.36 0.83
N SER A 34 0.20 -12.65 0.54
CA SER A 34 1.43 -13.38 0.87
C SER A 34 2.65 -12.83 0.13
N LEU A 35 2.51 -12.55 -1.17
CA LEU A 35 3.58 -11.99 -1.99
C LEU A 35 3.96 -10.57 -1.53
N ALA A 36 2.97 -9.71 -1.29
CA ALA A 36 3.19 -8.37 -0.79
C ALA A 36 3.87 -8.38 0.57
N SER A 37 3.52 -9.30 1.47
CA SER A 37 4.18 -9.42 2.78
C SER A 37 5.64 -9.82 2.63
N ARG A 38 5.96 -10.74 1.71
CA ARG A 38 7.33 -11.19 1.48
C ARG A 38 8.17 -10.11 0.83
N LEU A 39 7.68 -9.53 -0.27
CA LEU A 39 8.33 -8.42 -0.95
C LEU A 39 8.52 -7.24 0.01
N TRP A 40 7.49 -6.86 0.76
CA TRP A 40 7.60 -5.80 1.75
C TRP A 40 8.64 -6.11 2.82
N ALA A 41 8.86 -7.36 3.23
CA ALA A 41 9.94 -7.68 4.15
C ALA A 41 11.32 -7.46 3.50
N GLU A 42 11.48 -7.86 2.23
CA GLU A 42 12.72 -7.78 1.45
C GLU A 42 13.04 -6.35 0.94
N GLU A 43 12.04 -5.48 0.80
CA GLU A 43 12.24 -4.11 0.30
C GLU A 43 13.18 -3.30 1.20
N PRO A 44 14.04 -2.45 0.62
CA PRO A 44 14.93 -1.59 1.38
C PRO A 44 14.16 -0.59 2.24
N GLU A 45 14.79 -0.15 3.33
CA GLU A 45 14.18 0.78 4.27
C GLU A 45 13.79 2.11 3.62
N ASP A 46 14.54 2.60 2.64
CA ASP A 46 14.22 3.81 1.88
C ASP A 46 12.84 3.73 1.21
N VAL A 47 12.52 2.60 0.59
CA VAL A 47 11.21 2.38 -0.05
C VAL A 47 10.12 2.33 1.02
N LYS A 48 10.34 1.57 2.09
CA LYS A 48 9.40 1.49 3.22
C LYS A 48 9.14 2.85 3.84
N ASN A 49 10.19 3.66 3.99
CA ASN A 49 10.14 5.00 4.55
C ASN A 49 9.36 5.95 3.63
N THR A 50 9.54 5.83 2.30
CA THR A 50 8.76 6.59 1.31
C THR A 50 7.27 6.31 1.45
N TYR A 51 6.87 5.03 1.47
CA TYR A 51 5.46 4.65 1.67
C TYR A 51 4.93 5.04 3.06
N ARG A 52 5.76 5.00 4.11
CA ARG A 52 5.39 5.53 5.43
C ARG A 52 5.12 7.03 5.36
N LYS A 53 6.03 7.83 4.77
CA LYS A 53 5.83 9.28 4.59
C LYS A 53 4.55 9.57 3.84
N MET A 54 4.29 8.88 2.73
CA MET A 54 3.04 9.02 1.97
C MET A 54 1.80 8.69 2.80
N ALA A 55 1.84 7.62 3.61
CA ALA A 55 0.72 7.25 4.48
C ALA A 55 0.50 8.27 5.60
N THR A 56 1.60 8.79 6.17
CA THR A 56 1.57 9.84 7.20
C THR A 56 1.01 11.13 6.61
N ASP A 57 1.49 11.59 5.44
CA ASP A 57 0.96 12.78 4.77
C ASP A 57 -0.53 12.64 4.45
N ALA A 58 -0.94 11.48 3.92
CA ALA A 58 -2.35 11.21 3.66
C ALA A 58 -3.19 11.23 4.96
N GLN A 59 -2.64 10.76 6.07
CA GLN A 59 -3.29 10.82 7.38
C GLN A 59 -3.38 12.25 7.90
N MET A 60 -2.32 13.06 7.74
CA MET A 60 -2.32 14.47 8.11
C MET A 60 -3.36 15.25 7.31
N LEU A 61 -3.39 15.09 5.98
CA LEU A 61 -4.40 15.71 5.10
C LEU A 61 -5.82 15.34 5.49
N HIS A 62 -6.07 14.06 5.79
CA HIS A 62 -7.40 13.62 6.23
C HIS A 62 -7.78 14.20 7.60
N ASN A 63 -6.83 14.33 8.52
CA ASN A 63 -7.05 14.96 9.81
C ASN A 63 -7.32 16.46 9.69
N GLU A 64 -6.65 17.14 8.76
CA GLU A 64 -6.89 18.56 8.44
C GLU A 64 -8.28 18.76 7.82
N GLN A 65 -8.73 17.88 6.93
CA GLN A 65 -10.06 17.90 6.34
C GLN A 65 -11.19 17.51 7.30
N ALA A 66 -10.86 16.82 8.41
CA ALA A 66 -11.81 16.41 9.42
C ALA A 66 -12.01 17.47 10.53
N ARG A 67 -11.29 18.59 10.45
CA ARG A 67 -11.33 19.72 11.39
C ARG A 67 -12.17 20.86 10.84
#